data_AF-A0A957R6W8-F1
#
_entry.id   AF-A0A957R6W8-F1
#
_cell.length_a   1.000
_cell.length_b   1.000
_cell.length_c   1.000
_cell.angle_alpha   90.00
_cell.angle_beta   90.00
_cell.angle_gamma   90.00
#
_symmetry.space_group_name_H-M   'P 1'
#
loop_
_entity.id
_entity.type
_entity.pdbx_description
1 polymer ?
#
loop_
_entity_poly.entity_id
_entity_poly.type
_entity_poly.pdbx_seq_one_letter_code
_entity_poly.pdbx_strand_id
1 'polypeptide(L)' 'MKQLQDGTVTSPQGFTAGAAACGIKKDDGKLDVSLVVSESNCTAAGVFTKSQVVAAPVTVDKETLK' A
#
# COMPACT_ATOMS: atom_id res chain seq x y z
N MET A 1 4.13 20.48 -13.67
CA MET A 1 3.23 19.57 -12.93
C MET A 1 2.36 20.38 -12.00
N LYS A 2 1.04 20.17 -12.01
CA LYS A 2 0.11 20.81 -11.06
C LYS A 2 -0.06 19.87 -9.87
N GLN A 3 0.23 20.34 -8.67
CA GLN A 3 -0.05 19.58 -7.44
C GLN A 3 -1.47 19.87 -6.96
N LEU A 4 -2.14 18.83 -6.46
CA LEU A 4 -3.44 18.94 -5.79
C LEU A 4 -3.16 19.18 -4.30
N GLN A 5 -3.69 20.27 -3.73
CA GLN A 5 -3.41 20.64 -2.32
C GLN A 5 -3.85 19.55 -1.33
N ASP A 6 -5.00 18.91 -1.59
CA ASP A 6 -5.57 17.83 -0.77
C ASP A 6 -5.61 16.48 -1.51
N GLY A 7 -4.66 16.26 -2.42
CA GLY A 7 -4.59 15.02 -3.20
C GLY A 7 -4.17 13.82 -2.33
N THR A 8 -4.81 12.68 -2.54
CA THR A 8 -4.54 11.41 -1.86
C THR A 8 -4.35 10.27 -2.86
N VAL A 9 -4.08 9.06 -2.36
CA VAL A 9 -3.97 7.85 -3.18
C VAL A 9 -5.27 7.49 -3.93
N THR A 10 -6.42 8.02 -3.51
CA THR A 10 -7.72 7.82 -4.17
C THR A 10 -8.17 9.03 -5.01
N SER A 11 -7.32 10.04 -5.18
CA SER A 11 -7.61 11.16 -6.09
C SER A 11 -7.58 10.76 -7.57
N PRO A 12 -6.67 9.87 -8.04
CA PRO A 12 -6.77 9.32 -9.37
C PRO A 12 -8.01 8.43 -9.52
N GLN A 13 -8.66 8.50 -10.68
CA GLN A 13 -9.81 7.64 -10.99
C GLN A 13 -9.39 6.17 -11.02
N GLY A 14 -10.27 5.28 -10.54
CA GLY A 14 -10.04 3.83 -10.53
C GLY A 14 -9.23 3.30 -9.34
N PHE A 15 -8.95 4.12 -8.32
CA PHE A 15 -8.25 3.69 -7.10
C PHE A 15 -9.11 3.93 -5.86
N THR A 16 -9.28 2.87 -5.06
CA THR A 16 -9.95 2.92 -3.75
C THR A 16 -8.98 2.50 -2.65
N ALA A 17 -9.14 3.05 -1.45
CA ALA A 17 -8.36 2.65 -0.28
C ALA A 17 -9.26 2.40 0.93
N GLY A 18 -8.86 1.47 1.78
CA GLY A 18 -9.56 1.13 3.01
C GLY A 18 -8.59 0.79 4.13
N ALA A 19 -9.05 0.89 5.37
CA ALA A 19 -8.30 0.48 6.54
C ALA A 19 -9.26 -0.10 7.58
N ALA A 20 -8.77 -1.05 8.37
CA ALA A 20 -9.53 -1.69 9.43
C ALA A 20 -8.67 -1.87 10.69
N ALA A 21 -9.34 -2.09 11.82
CA ALA A 21 -8.71 -2.58 13.04
C ALA A 21 -8.89 -4.11 13.08
N CYS A 22 -7.81 -4.86 12.87
CA CYS A 22 -7.80 -6.32 12.87
C CYS A 22 -7.15 -6.94 14.12
N GLY A 23 -6.69 -6.12 15.08
CA GLY A 23 -6.21 -6.56 16.38
C GLY A 23 -4.72 -6.88 16.43
N ILE A 24 -3.93 -6.40 15.47
CA ILE A 24 -2.46 -6.43 15.51
C ILE A 24 -1.95 -5.40 16.52
N LYS A 25 -2.56 -4.21 16.54
CA LYS A 25 -2.27 -3.21 17.57
C LYS A 25 -3.03 -3.55 18.85
N LYS A 26 -2.35 -3.38 20.00
CA LYS A 26 -2.94 -3.61 21.34
C LYS A 26 -4.04 -2.62 21.71
N ASP A 27 -4.02 -1.44 21.09
CA ASP A 27 -5.02 -0.41 21.34
C ASP A 27 -6.30 -0.80 20.58
N ASP A 28 -7.35 -1.17 21.31
CA ASP A 28 -8.63 -1.53 20.71
C ASP A 28 -9.18 -0.42 19.80
N GLY A 29 -9.64 -0.81 18.62
CA GLY A 29 -10.21 0.10 17.62
C GLY A 29 -9.19 0.89 16.79
N LYS A 30 -7.88 0.73 17.03
CA LYS A 30 -6.85 1.42 16.24
C LYS A 30 -6.62 0.72 14.91
N LEU A 31 -6.78 1.46 13.81
CA LEU A 31 -6.51 0.96 12.46
C LEU A 31 -5.06 0.46 12.34
N ASP A 32 -4.89 -0.77 11.88
CA ASP A 32 -3.62 -1.49 11.85
C ASP A 32 -3.41 -2.34 10.59
N VAL A 33 -4.42 -2.44 9.74
CA VAL A 33 -4.33 -2.98 8.38
C VAL A 33 -4.92 -1.98 7.38
N SER A 34 -4.33 -1.90 6.20
CA SER A 34 -4.83 -1.07 5.09
C SER A 34 -4.66 -1.77 3.75
N LEU A 35 -5.44 -1.32 2.78
CA LEU A 35 -5.43 -1.80 1.41
C LEU A 35 -5.59 -0.60 0.46
N VAL A 36 -4.86 -0.63 -0.65
CA VAL A 36 -5.09 0.23 -1.82
C VAL A 36 -5.37 -0.69 -2.99
N VAL A 37 -6.46 -0.44 -3.72
CA VAL A 37 -6.99 -1.31 -4.77
C VAL A 37 -7.16 -0.49 -6.04
N SER A 38 -6.62 -1.02 -7.13
CA SER A 38 -6.99 -0.60 -8.48
C SER A 38 -8.22 -1.37 -8.91
N GLU A 39 -9.25 -0.69 -9.42
CA GLU A 39 -10.49 -1.30 -9.91
C GLU A 39 -10.28 -2.19 -11.14
N SER A 40 -9.16 -2.01 -11.84
CA SER A 40 -8.72 -2.81 -12.97
C SER A 40 -7.23 -3.16 -12.87
N ASN A 41 -6.71 -4.03 -13.74
CA ASN A 41 -5.27 -4.25 -13.85
C ASN A 41 -4.53 -2.92 -14.07
N CYS A 42 -3.48 -2.67 -13.30
CA CYS A 42 -2.67 -1.47 -13.40
C CYS A 42 -1.19 -1.83 -13.55
N THR A 43 -0.44 -0.97 -14.24
CA THR A 43 1.03 -1.05 -14.21
C THR A 43 1.51 -0.69 -12.81
N ALA A 44 2.40 -1.52 -12.27
CA ALA A 44 3.01 -1.31 -10.98
C ALA A 44 4.54 -1.30 -11.10
N ALA A 45 5.19 -0.52 -10.25
CA ALA A 45 6.64 -0.50 -10.12
C ALA A 45 7.00 -0.27 -8.65
N GLY A 46 8.10 -0.87 -8.21
CA GLY A 46 8.52 -0.82 -6.82
C GLY A 46 10.04 -0.85 -6.69
N VAL A 47 10.55 -0.08 -5.74
CA VAL A 47 11.94 -0.17 -5.28
C VAL A 47 11.92 -0.64 -3.83
N PHE A 48 12.92 -1.44 -3.46
CA PHE A 48 12.96 -2.12 -2.18
C PHE A 48 14.23 -1.78 -1.41
N THR A 49 14.25 -2.07 -0.11
CA THR A 49 15.43 -1.88 0.72
C THR A 49 16.65 -2.64 0.19
N LYS A 50 17.84 -2.03 0.36
CA LYS A 50 19.15 -2.63 0.03
C LYS A 50 19.78 -3.39 1.20
N SER A 51 19.10 -3.43 2.35
CA SER A 51 19.56 -4.20 3.52
C SER A 51 19.73 -5.68 3.16
N GLN A 52 20.75 -6.31 3.74
CA GLN A 52 20.95 -7.75 3.62
C GLN A 52 19.91 -8.54 4.42
N VAL A 53 19.40 -7.95 5.50
CA VAL A 53 18.30 -8.52 6.31
C VAL A 53 17.00 -7.87 5.88
N VAL A 54 16.05 -8.67 5.39
CA VAL A 54 14.75 -8.21 4.87
C VAL A 54 13.61 -9.00 5.49
N ALA A 55 12.45 -8.35 5.63
CA ALA A 55 11.23 -9.02 6.06
C ALA A 55 10.62 -9.82 4.90
N ALA A 56 9.91 -10.90 5.23
CA ALA A 56 9.19 -11.75 4.26
C ALA A 56 8.34 -10.99 3.21
N PRO A 57 7.53 -9.96 3.55
CA PRO A 57 6.72 -9.26 2.53
C PRO A 57 7.55 -8.60 1.43
N VAL A 58 8.77 -8.14 1.72
CA VAL A 58 9.65 -7.54 0.70
C VAL A 58 10.00 -8.56 -0.40
N THR A 59 10.13 -9.83 -0.04
CA THR A 59 10.40 -10.90 -1.02
C THR A 59 9.17 -11.18 -1.88
N VAL A 60 8.00 -11.26 -1.26
CA VAL A 60 6.72 -11.49 -1.96
C VAL A 60 6.42 -10.35 -2.95
N ASP A 61 6.61 -9.11 -2.53
CA ASP A 61 6.36 -7.94 -3.39
C ASP A 61 7.34 -7.91 -4.58
N LYS A 62 8.63 -8.25 -4.34
CA LYS A 62 9.63 -8.37 -5.42
C LYS A 62 9.27 -9.43 -6.44
N GLU A 63 8.68 -10.55 -6.02
CA GLU A 63 8.26 -11.62 -6.92
C GLU A 63 7.00 -11.24 -7.68
N THR A 64 6.08 -10.53 -7.03
CA THR A 64 4.82 -10.05 -7.63
C THR A 64 5.05 -9.00 -8.72
N LEU A 65 6.09 -8.17 -8.59
CA LEU A 65 6.42 -7.11 -9.56
C LEU A 65 7.39 -7.53 -10.67
N LYS A 66 7.73 -8.83 -10.78
CA LYS A 66 8.51 -9.38 -11.90
C LYS A 66 7.60 -9.73 -13.07
#